data_AF-A0A8R1Y3Q6-F1
#
_entry.id   AF-A0A8R1Y3Q6-F1
#
_cell.length_a   1.000
_cell.length_b   1.000
_cell.length_c   1.000
_cell.angle_alpha   90.00
_cell.angle_beta   90.00
_cell.angle_gamma   90.00
#
_symmetry.space_group_name_H-M   'P 1'
#
loop_
_entity.id
_entity.type
_entity.pdbx_description
1 polymer ?
#
loop_
_entity_poly.entity_id
_entity_poly.type
_entity_poly.pdbx_seq_one_letter_code
_entity_poly.pdbx_strand_id
1 'polypeptide(L)'
;MSKSGDTKNSMPDCNGSDEAYGFAIPELPRGELFRFILCSSWDDPHFIGLNAIELFNAVGERPQIDKMRTNATITRGSLDNVFKNGEENLSTNDPSKMWSARYDNLTELLYIEIHLKEQESIAMIRIWNYNESRVHALCGVHDLRIELDGITIFQGEISCAFTFESEEESMGDTILFTTNDTILELIAENDKCLREDEIMRSALDLHELVNDLEEEDRLTISATMEASPRTGISSVPNALRPATSARRPEVRSAMRFSDQKSGNTDVIEETVSEISAIHCSTERDKKIESGEMKAEQEDIGLPLLKVFHMELLENWGAPDCIGLTGLQFLGRHGIVLDNLDCNVTTSTSTQTSYRLLNGKNLTKNREDMWLSPYSRNSSPVRITVTFAEPTITSGICVWNYNASPEMSYAGVRCIQMYINGKMLQGPILLRKAPGYIHFDYVQDIIFNKCTLYKPISRPQTHSINGFIYQLRLHSSWGDEYYIGLNGLEFYNHREELIKLLPQNLAAFPESVNILPNVNDDPRTSDKLIDGYNDTENPSHMWLTPILPNRCARVFVIFDTPTYVSLVNVYNYRKTPERGARLVTISVDDLIVFSGEVPQSTSYKTGILSVSLRES
;
A
#
# COMPACT_ATOMS: atom_id res chain seq x y z
N MET A 1 -29.96 40.65 -47.78
CA MET A 1 -30.76 39.48 -47.34
C MET A 1 -29.80 38.35 -47.05
N SER A 2 -30.11 37.50 -46.05
CA SER A 2 -29.39 36.26 -45.71
C SER A 2 -27.94 36.41 -45.21
N LYS A 3 -27.53 35.58 -44.24
CA LYS A 3 -26.19 35.54 -43.63
C LYS A 3 -25.69 34.08 -43.51
N SER A 4 -24.37 33.94 -43.41
CA SER A 4 -23.59 33.03 -42.52
C SER A 4 -23.90 31.53 -42.41
N GLY A 5 -22.85 30.71 -42.42
CA GLY A 5 -22.92 29.31 -41.97
C GLY A 5 -21.59 28.55 -42.11
N ASP A 6 -20.54 28.95 -41.38
CA ASP A 6 -19.33 28.14 -41.23
C ASP A 6 -19.52 27.12 -40.10
N THR A 7 -19.23 25.84 -40.37
CA THR A 7 -19.15 24.78 -39.35
C THR A 7 -17.82 24.04 -39.45
N LYS A 8 -17.05 24.06 -38.36
CA LYS A 8 -15.93 23.13 -38.17
C LYS A 8 -16.49 21.74 -37.87
N ASN A 9 -15.93 20.70 -38.48
CA ASN A 9 -16.18 19.32 -38.06
C ASN A 9 -15.38 19.06 -36.76
N SER A 10 -16.05 18.50 -35.75
CA SER A 10 -15.40 17.80 -34.64
C SER A 10 -14.97 16.40 -35.08
N MET A 11 -13.99 15.82 -34.39
CA MET A 11 -13.78 14.37 -34.41
C MET A 11 -14.96 13.66 -33.71
N PRO A 12 -15.25 12.39 -34.03
CA PRO A 12 -16.28 11.62 -33.35
C PRO A 12 -15.82 11.17 -31.95
N ASP A 13 -16.70 11.25 -30.97
CA ASP A 13 -16.45 10.68 -29.63
C ASP A 13 -16.36 9.15 -29.71
N CYS A 14 -15.30 8.57 -29.16
CA CYS A 14 -15.09 7.11 -29.12
C CYS A 14 -15.93 6.40 -28.03
N ASN A 15 -17.18 6.82 -27.83
CA ASN A 15 -18.16 6.08 -27.02
C ASN A 15 -18.79 4.94 -27.85
N GLY A 16 -17.95 3.97 -28.22
CA GLY A 16 -18.37 2.72 -28.87
C GLY A 16 -19.06 1.81 -27.86
N SER A 17 -20.35 1.56 -28.07
CA SER A 17 -21.17 0.73 -27.17
C SER A 17 -21.01 -0.76 -27.45
N ASP A 18 -19.83 -1.31 -27.15
CA ASP A 18 -19.60 -2.75 -27.00
C ASP A 18 -19.45 -3.09 -25.51
N GLU A 19 -19.86 -4.30 -25.10
CA GLU A 19 -19.88 -4.71 -23.70
C GLU A 19 -18.45 -4.85 -23.15
N ALA A 20 -18.04 -3.89 -22.30
CA ALA A 20 -16.74 -3.88 -21.65
C ALA A 20 -16.61 -4.98 -20.57
N TYR A 21 -16.38 -6.22 -21.02
CA TYR A 21 -15.99 -7.32 -20.14
C TYR A 21 -14.68 -6.96 -19.43
N GLY A 22 -14.71 -6.96 -18.09
CA GLY A 22 -13.57 -6.58 -17.25
C GLY A 22 -12.33 -7.41 -17.58
N PHE A 23 -11.25 -6.71 -17.95
CA PHE A 23 -10.00 -7.35 -18.33
C PHE A 23 -9.27 -7.94 -17.11
N ALA A 24 -8.84 -9.20 -17.18
CA ALA A 24 -8.02 -9.84 -16.16
C ALA A 24 -6.61 -10.10 -16.69
N ILE A 25 -5.60 -9.78 -15.89
CA ILE A 25 -4.19 -10.01 -16.27
C ILE A 25 -3.94 -11.53 -16.28
N PRO A 26 -3.48 -12.12 -17.40
CA PRO A 26 -3.31 -13.56 -17.53
C PRO A 26 -2.06 -14.07 -16.79
N GLU A 27 -2.07 -15.33 -16.35
CA GLU A 27 -0.84 -15.96 -15.85
C GLU A 27 0.07 -16.45 -17.00
N LEU A 28 1.36 -16.13 -16.88
CA LEU A 28 2.49 -16.51 -17.74
C LEU A 28 2.18 -16.50 -19.24
N PRO A 29 1.60 -15.39 -19.79
CA PRO A 29 1.26 -15.30 -21.19
C PRO A 29 2.51 -15.50 -22.04
N ARG A 30 2.36 -16.29 -23.10
CA ARG A 30 3.48 -16.73 -23.94
C ARG A 30 3.31 -16.23 -25.38
N GLY A 31 4.39 -15.68 -25.93
CA GLY A 31 4.43 -15.18 -27.30
C GLY A 31 5.78 -14.58 -27.67
N GLU A 32 5.84 -13.93 -28.83
CA GLU A 32 7.07 -13.34 -29.39
C GLU A 32 6.92 -11.87 -29.81
N LEU A 33 5.69 -11.38 -30.01
CA LEU A 33 5.39 -10.03 -30.47
C LEU A 33 4.57 -9.24 -29.44
N PHE A 34 5.23 -8.34 -28.71
CA PHE A 34 4.54 -7.31 -27.94
C PHE A 34 4.09 -6.14 -28.82
N ARG A 35 2.91 -5.60 -28.54
CA ARG A 35 2.51 -4.24 -28.95
C ARG A 35 2.05 -3.45 -27.73
N PHE A 36 2.83 -2.43 -27.38
CA PHE A 36 2.47 -1.40 -26.42
C PHE A 36 1.72 -0.30 -27.18
N ILE A 37 0.44 -0.11 -26.89
CA ILE A 37 -0.43 0.91 -27.49
C ILE A 37 -0.63 2.02 -26.47
N LEU A 38 -0.13 3.20 -26.84
CA LEU A 38 -0.09 4.39 -25.99
C LEU A 38 -1.36 5.20 -26.31
N CYS A 39 -2.39 5.02 -25.48
CA CYS A 39 -3.75 5.46 -25.79
C CYS A 39 -3.98 6.96 -25.48
N SER A 40 -3.34 7.49 -24.44
CA SER A 40 -3.45 8.89 -24.00
C SER A 40 -2.20 9.35 -23.25
N SER A 41 -1.97 10.66 -23.22
CA SER A 41 -0.97 11.33 -22.39
C SER A 41 -1.60 11.86 -21.09
N TRP A 42 -0.77 12.25 -20.11
CA TRP A 42 -1.27 12.80 -18.83
C TRP A 42 -1.91 14.19 -18.96
N ASP A 43 -1.40 15.04 -19.86
CA ASP A 43 -2.02 16.35 -20.19
C ASP A 43 -1.39 17.04 -21.43
N ASP A 44 -0.31 16.51 -22.04
CA ASP A 44 0.28 17.13 -23.24
C ASP A 44 -0.50 16.73 -24.52
N PRO A 45 -1.08 17.70 -25.28
CA PRO A 45 -1.97 17.41 -26.41
C PRO A 45 -1.25 17.08 -27.73
N HIS A 46 0.09 17.04 -27.76
CA HIS A 46 0.87 16.82 -28.98
C HIS A 46 1.90 15.68 -28.83
N PHE A 47 2.51 15.54 -27.66
CA PHE A 47 3.61 14.61 -27.40
C PHE A 47 3.29 13.61 -26.30
N ILE A 48 3.74 12.39 -26.53
CA ILE A 48 3.61 11.28 -25.58
C ILE A 48 4.92 10.48 -25.59
N GLY A 49 5.33 9.93 -24.44
CA GLY A 49 6.62 9.29 -24.32
C GLY A 49 6.77 8.39 -23.10
N LEU A 50 7.88 7.67 -23.07
CA LEU A 50 8.29 6.76 -22.01
C LEU A 50 9.77 6.97 -21.72
N ASN A 51 10.18 6.60 -20.51
CA ASN A 51 11.59 6.55 -20.15
C ASN A 51 12.16 5.16 -20.48
N ALA A 52 11.60 4.12 -19.86
CA ALA A 52 12.02 2.74 -20.07
C ALA A 52 10.89 1.73 -19.92
N ILE A 53 11.08 0.56 -20.53
CA ILE A 53 10.32 -0.67 -20.33
C ILE A 53 11.33 -1.79 -20.03
N GLU A 54 11.06 -2.60 -19.02
CA GLU A 54 11.81 -3.81 -18.67
C GLU A 54 10.86 -5.01 -18.66
N LEU A 55 11.34 -6.16 -19.16
CA LEU A 55 10.61 -7.43 -19.18
C LEU A 55 11.41 -8.50 -18.45
N PHE A 56 10.72 -9.37 -17.73
CA PHE A 56 11.28 -10.61 -17.19
C PHE A 56 10.45 -11.81 -17.64
N ASN A 57 11.13 -12.91 -18.00
CA ASN A 57 10.51 -14.18 -18.34
C ASN A 57 10.30 -15.08 -17.09
N ALA A 58 9.70 -16.24 -17.30
CA ALA A 58 9.38 -17.23 -16.26
C ALA A 58 10.60 -17.88 -15.57
N VAL A 59 11.84 -17.57 -15.98
CA VAL A 59 13.08 -17.98 -15.28
C VAL A 59 13.80 -16.79 -14.62
N GLY A 60 13.19 -15.60 -14.61
CA GLY A 60 13.75 -14.39 -14.00
C GLY A 60 14.79 -13.67 -14.86
N GLU A 61 14.96 -14.06 -16.13
CA GLU A 61 15.90 -13.43 -17.06
C GLU A 61 15.19 -12.39 -17.96
N ARG A 62 15.95 -11.48 -18.57
CA ARG A 62 15.41 -10.47 -19.51
C ARG A 62 15.39 -11.05 -20.94
N PRO A 63 14.22 -11.14 -21.59
CA PRO A 63 14.09 -11.63 -22.97
C PRO A 63 15.02 -10.95 -23.97
N GLN A 64 15.61 -11.71 -24.89
CA GLN A 64 16.38 -11.11 -25.98
C GLN A 64 15.46 -10.56 -27.08
N ILE A 65 15.60 -9.27 -27.37
CA ILE A 65 14.93 -8.60 -28.50
C ILE A 65 15.64 -8.94 -29.82
N ASP A 66 14.85 -9.23 -30.86
CA ASP A 66 15.30 -9.21 -32.26
C ASP A 66 15.15 -7.80 -32.86
N LYS A 67 13.97 -7.19 -32.71
CA LYS A 67 13.63 -5.94 -33.40
C LYS A 67 12.55 -5.12 -32.70
N MET A 68 12.68 -3.79 -32.76
CA MET A 68 11.64 -2.84 -32.36
C MET A 68 11.15 -1.99 -33.55
N ARG A 69 9.92 -1.48 -33.48
CA ARG A 69 9.35 -0.49 -34.43
C ARG A 69 8.22 0.33 -33.79
N THR A 70 7.81 1.41 -34.44
CA THR A 70 6.67 2.27 -34.05
C THR A 70 5.96 2.80 -35.31
N ASN A 71 4.69 3.20 -35.19
CA ASN A 71 3.98 3.98 -36.22
C ASN A 71 4.18 5.50 -36.10
N ALA A 72 4.95 5.99 -35.12
CA ALA A 72 5.31 7.40 -35.01
C ALA A 72 6.01 7.93 -36.28
N THR A 73 5.56 9.07 -36.79
CA THR A 73 6.20 9.78 -37.92
C THR A 73 7.24 10.82 -37.47
N ILE A 74 7.16 11.26 -36.21
CA ILE A 74 8.06 12.23 -35.59
C ILE A 74 8.39 11.73 -34.18
N THR A 75 9.67 11.48 -33.90
CA THR A 75 10.17 11.03 -32.59
C THR A 75 11.34 11.88 -32.10
N ARG A 76 11.60 11.79 -30.79
CA ARG A 76 12.75 12.32 -30.07
C ARG A 76 13.35 11.19 -29.24
N GLY A 77 14.67 10.98 -29.34
CA GLY A 77 15.35 9.79 -28.84
C GLY A 77 15.16 8.56 -29.74
N SER A 78 15.90 7.48 -29.46
CA SER A 78 15.72 6.19 -30.15
C SER A 78 14.71 5.30 -29.43
N LEU A 79 14.14 4.31 -30.12
CA LEU A 79 13.41 3.22 -29.45
C LEU A 79 14.35 2.37 -28.58
N ASP A 80 15.63 2.29 -28.94
CA ASP A 80 16.66 1.58 -28.16
C ASP A 80 16.81 2.13 -26.75
N ASN A 81 16.48 3.41 -26.54
CA ASN A 81 16.49 4.06 -25.23
C ASN A 81 15.43 3.49 -24.28
N VAL A 82 14.27 3.08 -24.83
CA VAL A 82 13.16 2.55 -24.05
C VAL A 82 13.51 1.17 -23.49
N PHE A 83 14.21 0.34 -24.27
CA PHE A 83 14.43 -1.05 -23.91
C PHE A 83 15.90 -1.36 -23.58
N LYS A 84 16.28 -0.98 -22.36
CA LYS A 84 17.64 -1.16 -21.83
C LYS A 84 17.84 -2.60 -21.36
N ASN A 85 18.43 -3.44 -22.22
CA ASN A 85 18.83 -4.80 -21.91
C ASN A 85 20.04 -4.85 -20.95
N GLY A 86 19.83 -4.49 -19.69
CA GLY A 86 20.79 -4.66 -18.59
C GLY A 86 21.71 -3.46 -18.31
N GLU A 87 21.40 -2.25 -18.80
CA GLU A 87 22.04 -1.02 -18.30
C GLU A 87 21.69 -0.80 -16.81
N GLU A 88 22.60 -0.18 -16.05
CA GLU A 88 22.43 0.03 -14.61
C GLU A 88 21.37 1.08 -14.25
N ASN A 89 21.21 2.13 -15.07
CA ASN A 89 20.27 3.22 -14.81
C ASN A 89 19.13 3.25 -15.85
N LEU A 90 18.06 2.54 -15.49
CA LEU A 90 16.83 2.43 -16.29
C LEU A 90 16.03 3.74 -16.31
N SER A 91 15.81 4.39 -15.16
CA SER A 91 15.35 5.79 -15.11
C SER A 91 16.47 6.73 -15.55
N THR A 92 16.11 7.79 -16.27
CA THR A 92 16.95 8.96 -16.51
C THR A 92 16.14 10.16 -16.99
N ASN A 93 16.40 11.35 -16.46
CA ASN A 93 15.78 12.60 -16.92
C ASN A 93 16.48 13.22 -18.16
N ASP A 94 17.49 12.55 -18.73
CA ASP A 94 18.18 12.97 -19.95
C ASP A 94 17.34 12.62 -21.19
N PRO A 95 16.72 13.59 -21.88
CA PRO A 95 15.82 13.32 -23.01
C PRO A 95 16.54 12.82 -24.27
N SER A 96 17.88 12.74 -24.28
CA SER A 96 18.61 12.01 -25.32
C SER A 96 18.61 10.50 -25.10
N LYS A 97 18.32 10.05 -23.86
CA LYS A 97 18.27 8.65 -23.38
C LYS A 97 16.85 8.18 -23.02
N MET A 98 15.83 8.91 -23.45
CA MET A 98 14.40 8.59 -23.31
C MET A 98 13.78 8.44 -24.71
N TRP A 99 12.47 8.23 -24.81
CA TRP A 99 11.74 8.31 -26.08
C TRP A 99 10.45 9.10 -25.95
N SER A 100 10.18 9.98 -26.90
CA SER A 100 8.85 10.57 -27.10
C SER A 100 8.51 10.68 -28.59
N ALA A 101 7.22 10.67 -28.89
CA ALA A 101 6.65 10.76 -30.23
C ALA A 101 5.57 11.84 -30.28
N ARG A 102 5.42 12.47 -31.45
CA ARG A 102 4.27 13.34 -31.73
C ARG A 102 3.10 12.45 -32.16
N TYR A 103 2.00 12.46 -31.41
CA TYR A 103 0.87 11.54 -31.61
C TYR A 103 -0.38 12.23 -32.19
N ASP A 104 -0.42 13.55 -32.19
CA ASP A 104 -1.54 14.30 -32.78
C ASP A 104 -1.63 14.10 -34.31
N ASN A 105 -2.86 13.93 -34.80
CA ASN A 105 -3.19 13.69 -36.21
C ASN A 105 -2.76 12.31 -36.77
N LEU A 106 -2.40 11.33 -35.92
CA LEU A 106 -2.31 9.93 -36.36
C LEU A 106 -3.71 9.37 -36.71
N THR A 107 -3.78 8.43 -37.66
CA THR A 107 -5.04 7.75 -38.06
C THR A 107 -5.34 6.49 -37.24
N GLU A 108 -4.35 6.02 -36.49
CA GLU A 108 -4.39 4.88 -35.58
C GLU A 108 -3.76 5.33 -34.25
N LEU A 109 -4.05 4.65 -33.14
CA LEU A 109 -3.35 4.92 -31.88
C LEU A 109 -1.84 4.69 -32.04
N LEU A 110 -1.04 5.48 -31.32
CA LEU A 110 0.41 5.32 -31.30
C LEU A 110 0.77 3.97 -30.66
N TYR A 111 1.75 3.27 -31.23
CA TYR A 111 2.28 2.04 -30.64
C TYR A 111 3.79 1.89 -30.76
N ILE A 112 4.35 1.07 -29.87
CA ILE A 112 5.68 0.46 -29.98
C ILE A 112 5.47 -1.06 -30.10
N GLU A 113 6.05 -1.68 -31.13
CA GLU A 113 6.05 -3.13 -31.32
C GLU A 113 7.46 -3.69 -31.09
N ILE A 114 7.54 -4.76 -30.30
CA ILE A 114 8.79 -5.42 -29.91
C ILE A 114 8.70 -6.90 -30.28
N HIS A 115 9.60 -7.35 -31.15
CA HIS A 115 9.81 -8.75 -31.50
C HIS A 115 10.93 -9.32 -30.63
N LEU A 116 10.62 -10.37 -29.89
CA LEU A 116 11.60 -11.21 -29.19
C LEU A 116 12.29 -12.16 -30.18
N LYS A 117 13.44 -12.73 -29.81
CA LYS A 117 14.12 -13.76 -30.62
C LYS A 117 13.48 -15.14 -30.54
N GLU A 118 12.71 -15.41 -29.49
CA GLU A 118 12.04 -16.68 -29.25
C GLU A 118 10.76 -16.49 -28.40
N GLN A 119 9.91 -17.51 -28.35
CA GLN A 119 8.62 -17.45 -27.64
C GLN A 119 8.80 -17.62 -26.13
N GLU A 120 8.79 -16.49 -25.43
CA GLU A 120 9.00 -16.37 -23.99
C GLU A 120 7.68 -16.41 -23.22
N SER A 121 7.68 -17.06 -22.05
CA SER A 121 6.59 -16.93 -21.08
C SER A 121 6.91 -15.77 -20.14
N ILE A 122 6.08 -14.74 -20.14
CA ILE A 122 6.35 -13.46 -19.49
C ILE A 122 5.87 -13.49 -18.03
N ALA A 123 6.73 -13.07 -17.09
CA ALA A 123 6.43 -13.08 -15.66
C ALA A 123 6.21 -11.67 -15.08
N MET A 124 6.93 -10.66 -15.59
CA MET A 124 6.81 -9.28 -15.10
C MET A 124 7.14 -8.28 -16.21
N ILE A 125 6.46 -7.13 -16.20
CA ILE A 125 6.74 -5.96 -17.03
C ILE A 125 6.82 -4.74 -16.12
N ARG A 126 7.89 -3.95 -16.21
CA ARG A 126 8.05 -2.70 -15.45
C ARG A 126 8.19 -1.51 -16.41
N ILE A 127 7.50 -0.41 -16.12
CA ILE A 127 7.38 0.73 -17.02
C ILE A 127 7.68 2.04 -16.27
N TRP A 128 8.73 2.75 -16.71
CA TRP A 128 9.07 4.09 -16.24
C TRP A 128 8.52 5.13 -17.21
N ASN A 129 7.70 6.04 -16.68
CA ASN A 129 7.04 7.06 -17.46
C ASN A 129 7.95 8.27 -17.75
N TYR A 130 7.59 9.13 -18.71
CA TYR A 130 8.43 10.24 -19.16
C TYR A 130 8.68 11.27 -18.04
N ASN A 131 9.95 11.54 -17.69
CA ASN A 131 10.37 12.36 -16.55
C ASN A 131 11.46 13.42 -16.85
N GLU A 132 11.59 13.89 -18.10
CA GLU A 132 12.56 14.94 -18.51
C GLU A 132 12.48 16.20 -17.61
N SER A 133 11.29 16.56 -17.16
CA SER A 133 11.07 17.54 -16.10
C SER A 133 9.66 17.39 -15.52
N ARG A 134 9.39 18.03 -14.38
CA ARG A 134 8.05 18.15 -13.79
C ARG A 134 6.97 18.69 -14.76
N VAL A 135 7.35 19.49 -15.76
CA VAL A 135 6.41 20.01 -16.77
C VAL A 135 6.23 19.01 -17.92
N HIS A 136 7.33 18.42 -18.40
CA HIS A 136 7.29 17.39 -19.44
C HIS A 136 6.75 16.04 -18.95
N ALA A 137 6.54 15.88 -17.65
CA ALA A 137 5.86 14.72 -17.06
C ALA A 137 4.44 14.50 -17.63
N LEU A 138 3.80 15.58 -18.08
CA LEU A 138 2.48 15.54 -18.73
C LEU A 138 2.51 14.92 -20.14
N CYS A 139 3.71 14.82 -20.74
CA CYS A 139 3.97 14.02 -21.94
C CYS A 139 4.15 12.52 -21.62
N GLY A 140 4.03 12.09 -20.36
CA GLY A 140 4.01 10.67 -20.01
C GLY A 140 2.75 9.97 -20.52
N VAL A 141 2.82 8.67 -20.77
CA VAL A 141 1.65 7.82 -21.06
C VAL A 141 0.72 7.81 -19.86
N HIS A 142 -0.56 8.08 -20.08
CA HIS A 142 -1.63 7.87 -19.11
C HIS A 142 -2.22 6.47 -19.33
N ASP A 143 -3.09 6.28 -20.32
CA ASP A 143 -3.65 4.97 -20.67
C ASP A 143 -2.71 4.15 -21.56
N LEU A 144 -2.47 2.90 -21.18
CA LEU A 144 -1.68 1.91 -21.91
C LEU A 144 -2.49 0.62 -22.13
N ARG A 145 -2.47 0.10 -23.36
CA ARG A 145 -2.82 -1.31 -23.64
C ARG A 145 -1.57 -2.07 -24.09
N ILE A 146 -1.35 -3.28 -23.56
CA ILE A 146 -0.29 -4.18 -24.00
C ILE A 146 -0.94 -5.41 -24.62
N GLU A 147 -0.59 -5.70 -25.87
CA GLU A 147 -0.92 -6.94 -26.57
C GLU A 147 0.32 -7.83 -26.67
N LEU A 148 0.15 -9.15 -26.58
CA LEU A 148 1.15 -10.17 -26.90
C LEU A 148 0.56 -11.11 -27.95
N ASP A 149 1.23 -11.26 -29.09
CA ASP A 149 0.78 -11.99 -30.28
C ASP A 149 -0.66 -11.61 -30.75
N GLY A 150 -1.09 -10.38 -30.44
CA GLY A 150 -2.41 -9.84 -30.75
C GLY A 150 -3.50 -10.09 -29.69
N ILE A 151 -3.16 -10.74 -28.57
CA ILE A 151 -4.05 -10.91 -27.40
C ILE A 151 -3.72 -9.81 -26.38
N THR A 152 -4.70 -9.05 -25.90
CA THR A 152 -4.49 -8.10 -24.79
C THR A 152 -4.02 -8.85 -23.54
N ILE A 153 -2.90 -8.43 -22.96
CA ILE A 153 -2.36 -8.94 -21.69
C ILE A 153 -2.40 -7.89 -20.56
N PHE A 154 -2.53 -6.61 -20.89
CA PHE A 154 -2.76 -5.53 -19.93
C PHE A 154 -3.58 -4.41 -20.56
N GLN A 155 -4.48 -3.79 -19.80
CA GLN A 155 -5.06 -2.50 -20.14
C GLN A 155 -5.28 -1.68 -18.87
N GLY A 156 -4.69 -0.49 -18.78
CA GLY A 156 -4.71 0.31 -17.56
C GLY A 156 -3.87 1.56 -17.65
N GLU A 157 -3.92 2.36 -16.59
CA GLU A 157 -3.17 3.60 -16.47
C GLU A 157 -1.76 3.37 -15.92
N ILE A 158 -0.81 4.17 -16.38
CA ILE A 158 0.58 4.22 -15.92
C ILE A 158 0.81 5.55 -15.21
N SER A 159 1.32 5.50 -13.98
CA SER A 159 1.51 6.67 -13.11
C SER A 159 2.37 7.75 -13.77
N CYS A 160 1.96 9.01 -13.62
CA CYS A 160 2.81 10.16 -13.98
C CYS A 160 4.11 10.11 -13.17
N ALA A 161 5.26 10.29 -13.83
CA ALA A 161 6.56 10.18 -13.17
C ALA A 161 6.86 11.30 -12.15
N PHE A 162 6.05 12.36 -12.11
CA PHE A 162 6.09 13.38 -11.06
C PHE A 162 4.70 13.56 -10.44
N THR A 163 4.56 13.14 -9.18
CA THR A 163 3.40 13.49 -8.35
C THR A 163 3.74 14.66 -7.43
N PHE A 164 2.73 15.28 -6.81
CA PHE A 164 2.92 16.38 -5.86
C PHE A 164 3.52 15.95 -4.48
N GLU A 165 3.89 14.68 -4.30
CA GLU A 165 4.43 14.13 -3.04
C GLU A 165 5.72 13.32 -3.23
N SER A 166 6.04 12.95 -4.46
CA SER A 166 7.30 12.30 -4.84
C SER A 166 8.37 13.38 -5.05
N GLU A 167 9.13 13.69 -4.00
CA GLU A 167 10.42 14.38 -4.13
C GLU A 167 11.52 13.42 -4.66
N GLU A 168 11.30 12.11 -4.50
CA GLU A 168 12.09 11.01 -5.09
C GLU A 168 11.59 10.62 -6.49
N GLU A 169 12.41 9.89 -7.26
CA GLU A 169 12.02 9.35 -8.57
C GLU A 169 11.01 8.20 -8.44
N SER A 170 10.32 7.87 -9.54
CA SER A 170 9.39 6.74 -9.57
C SER A 170 10.13 5.43 -9.90
N MET A 171 9.91 4.39 -9.08
CA MET A 171 10.34 3.00 -9.38
C MET A 171 9.75 2.41 -10.69
N GLY A 172 8.80 3.10 -11.32
CA GLY A 172 8.02 2.60 -12.44
C GLY A 172 6.88 1.68 -11.98
N ASP A 173 5.76 1.68 -12.71
CA ASP A 173 4.68 0.75 -12.41
C ASP A 173 5.05 -0.67 -12.85
N THR A 174 4.88 -1.63 -11.94
CA THR A 174 5.26 -3.03 -12.13
C THR A 174 4.01 -3.89 -12.29
N ILE A 175 3.83 -4.45 -13.49
CA ILE A 175 2.72 -5.31 -13.91
C ILE A 175 3.18 -6.76 -13.78
N LEU A 176 2.43 -7.57 -13.03
CA LEU A 176 2.82 -8.92 -12.69
C LEU A 176 1.94 -9.97 -13.38
N PHE A 177 2.58 -11.01 -13.93
CA PHE A 177 1.95 -12.07 -14.72
C PHE A 177 2.10 -13.45 -14.08
N THR A 178 2.48 -13.56 -12.80
CA THR A 178 2.46 -14.82 -12.05
C THR A 178 2.50 -14.55 -10.55
N THR A 179 1.89 -15.40 -9.72
CA THR A 179 2.05 -15.34 -8.26
C THR A 179 2.80 -16.54 -7.69
N ASN A 180 3.72 -17.07 -8.49
CA ASN A 180 4.68 -18.11 -8.10
C ASN A 180 5.91 -17.48 -7.43
N ASP A 181 5.99 -17.62 -6.10
CA ASP A 181 7.10 -17.11 -5.26
C ASP A 181 8.49 -17.45 -5.84
N THR A 182 8.69 -18.65 -6.41
CA THR A 182 9.98 -19.05 -6.99
C THR A 182 10.36 -18.26 -8.23
N ILE A 183 9.39 -17.79 -9.03
CA ILE A 183 9.66 -16.91 -10.18
C ILE A 183 9.95 -15.49 -9.68
N LEU A 184 9.25 -15.03 -8.63
CA LEU A 184 9.52 -13.73 -8.00
C LEU A 184 10.93 -13.68 -7.37
N GLU A 185 11.37 -14.77 -6.73
CA GLU A 185 12.73 -14.93 -6.20
C GLU A 185 13.77 -14.89 -7.34
N LEU A 186 13.55 -15.63 -8.44
CA LEU A 186 14.43 -15.59 -9.62
C LEU A 186 14.49 -14.19 -10.29
N ILE A 187 13.39 -13.43 -10.30
CA ILE A 187 13.38 -12.03 -10.75
C ILE A 187 14.23 -11.17 -9.80
N ALA A 188 14.04 -11.26 -8.48
CA ALA A 188 14.82 -10.50 -7.51
C ALA A 188 16.33 -10.84 -7.51
N GLU A 189 16.69 -12.07 -7.88
CA GLU A 189 18.08 -12.48 -8.10
C GLU A 189 18.72 -11.87 -9.36
N ASN A 190 17.93 -11.36 -10.30
CA ASN A 190 18.36 -10.76 -11.57
C ASN A 190 17.99 -9.28 -11.76
N ASP A 191 17.18 -8.72 -10.87
CA ASP A 191 16.80 -7.29 -10.89
C ASP A 191 17.99 -6.41 -10.48
N LYS A 192 18.33 -5.43 -11.32
CA LYS A 192 19.40 -4.45 -11.06
C LYS A 192 18.90 -3.23 -10.31
N CYS A 193 17.65 -2.81 -10.55
CA CYS A 193 17.08 -1.60 -9.94
C CYS A 193 16.99 -1.70 -8.41
N LEU A 194 16.92 -2.91 -7.87
CA LEU A 194 16.89 -3.17 -6.43
C LEU A 194 18.26 -3.08 -5.73
N ARG A 195 19.37 -2.80 -6.43
CA ARG A 195 20.73 -3.07 -5.91
C ARG A 195 21.58 -1.86 -5.56
N GLU A 196 21.81 -0.90 -6.46
CA GLU A 196 23.07 -0.14 -6.42
C GLU A 196 22.97 1.37 -6.04
N ASP A 197 22.21 2.22 -6.73
CA ASP A 197 22.47 3.68 -6.70
C ASP A 197 22.03 4.46 -5.43
N GLU A 198 20.85 4.21 -4.83
CA GLU A 198 20.46 4.93 -3.59
C GLU A 198 20.99 4.28 -2.31
N ILE A 199 21.13 2.95 -2.33
CA ILE A 199 21.53 2.17 -1.15
C ILE A 199 23.01 2.40 -0.83
N MET A 200 23.89 2.39 -1.86
CA MET A 200 25.31 2.75 -1.67
C MET A 200 25.50 4.15 -1.07
N ARG A 201 24.65 5.13 -1.42
CA ARG A 201 24.72 6.46 -0.79
C ARG A 201 24.40 6.38 0.69
N SER A 202 23.33 5.67 1.07
CA SER A 202 22.99 5.50 2.49
C SER A 202 24.05 4.72 3.28
N ALA A 203 24.86 3.87 2.64
CA ALA A 203 26.00 3.19 3.26
C ALA A 203 27.25 4.09 3.37
N LEU A 204 27.49 4.97 2.38
CA LEU A 204 28.51 6.02 2.43
C LEU A 204 28.18 7.06 3.51
N ASP A 205 26.95 7.56 3.57
CA ASP A 205 26.44 8.43 4.64
C ASP A 205 26.71 7.80 6.03
N LEU A 206 26.48 6.49 6.16
CA LEU A 206 26.72 5.76 7.40
C LEU A 206 28.21 5.67 7.76
N HIS A 207 29.09 5.63 6.77
CA HIS A 207 30.53 5.59 6.98
C HIS A 207 31.10 6.98 7.32
N GLU A 208 30.60 8.04 6.69
CA GLU A 208 30.93 9.43 7.06
C GLU A 208 30.46 9.73 8.49
N LEU A 209 29.21 9.38 8.85
CA LEU A 209 28.70 9.48 10.23
C LEU A 209 29.57 8.74 11.26
N VAL A 210 30.06 7.54 10.94
CA VAL A 210 30.95 6.78 11.85
C VAL A 210 32.33 7.47 11.98
N ASN A 211 32.88 8.00 10.90
CA ASN A 211 34.19 8.66 10.92
C ASN A 211 34.14 10.00 11.69
N ASP A 212 33.12 10.83 11.48
CA ASP A 212 32.95 12.10 12.20
C ASP A 212 32.81 11.87 13.72
N LEU A 213 32.05 10.84 14.13
CA LEU A 213 31.87 10.49 15.54
C LEU A 213 33.11 9.85 16.17
N GLU A 214 33.94 9.12 15.41
CA GLU A 214 35.24 8.63 15.91
C GLU A 214 36.29 9.74 16.10
N GLU A 215 36.23 10.86 15.36
CA GLU A 215 37.09 12.03 15.61
C GLU A 215 36.63 12.85 16.83
N GLU A 216 35.32 13.04 17.07
CA GLU A 216 34.83 13.72 18.28
C GLU A 216 35.19 12.96 19.58
N ASP A 217 35.06 11.63 19.59
CA ASP A 217 35.36 10.82 20.77
C ASP A 217 36.89 10.79 21.07
N ARG A 218 37.74 10.96 20.05
CA ARG A 218 39.20 11.13 20.21
C ARG A 218 39.59 12.47 20.81
N LEU A 219 38.85 13.55 20.51
CA LEU A 219 39.14 14.90 20.99
C LEU A 219 38.62 15.16 22.41
N THR A 220 37.60 14.41 22.86
CA THR A 220 36.86 14.71 24.11
C THR A 220 37.51 14.12 25.38
N ILE A 221 38.47 13.20 25.28
CA ILE A 221 39.09 12.49 26.42
C ILE A 221 40.00 13.40 27.30
N SER A 222 40.26 14.65 26.90
CA SER A 222 41.25 15.53 27.55
C SER A 222 40.72 16.58 28.55
N ALA A 223 39.42 16.58 28.91
CA ALA A 223 38.86 17.57 29.84
C ALA A 223 37.87 16.98 30.86
N THR A 224 38.18 17.09 32.15
CA THR A 224 37.34 16.63 33.27
C THR A 224 36.98 17.76 34.23
N MET A 225 35.73 17.75 34.74
CA MET A 225 35.17 18.67 35.75
C MET A 225 34.91 20.10 35.18
N GLU A 226 33.82 20.82 35.47
CA GLU A 226 32.84 20.76 36.58
C GLU A 226 31.37 20.88 36.11
N ALA A 227 30.41 21.06 37.03
CA ALA A 227 28.97 20.82 36.82
C ALA A 227 28.07 22.05 36.95
N SER A 228 26.88 22.03 36.30
CA SER A 228 25.57 22.37 36.91
C SER A 228 24.39 22.16 35.95
N PRO A 229 23.22 21.66 36.42
CA PRO A 229 22.04 21.45 35.58
C PRO A 229 21.14 22.69 35.51
N ARG A 230 20.48 22.92 34.36
CA ARG A 230 19.29 23.79 34.29
C ARG A 230 18.19 23.24 33.37
N THR A 231 17.01 23.15 33.98
CA THR A 231 15.69 22.85 33.41
C THR A 231 15.36 23.61 32.12
N GLY A 232 14.87 22.89 31.11
CA GLY A 232 14.12 23.44 29.98
C GLY A 232 12.94 22.52 29.66
N ILE A 233 11.76 22.81 30.21
CA ILE A 233 10.54 22.02 29.96
C ILE A 233 9.98 22.43 28.60
N SER A 234 9.92 21.49 27.66
CA SER A 234 9.15 21.63 26.42
C SER A 234 8.15 20.48 26.33
N SER A 235 6.86 20.79 26.40
CA SER A 235 5.78 19.81 26.32
C SER A 235 5.49 19.44 24.87
N VAL A 236 5.92 18.26 24.45
CA VAL A 236 5.47 17.65 23.18
C VAL A 236 4.06 17.08 23.42
N PRO A 237 3.03 17.48 22.65
CA PRO A 237 1.68 16.93 22.80
C PRO A 237 1.62 15.50 22.27
N ASN A 238 0.70 14.70 22.83
CA ASN A 238 0.49 13.29 22.45
C ASN A 238 0.42 13.11 20.93
N ALA A 239 1.17 12.13 20.41
CA ALA A 239 1.02 11.61 19.06
C ALA A 239 -0.31 10.86 18.93
N LEU A 240 -1.40 11.61 18.77
CA LEU A 240 -2.71 11.07 18.47
C LEU A 240 -2.73 10.49 17.05
N ARG A 241 -3.01 9.19 16.96
CA ARG A 241 -3.31 8.48 15.72
C ARG A 241 -4.24 9.30 14.81
N PRO A 242 -3.84 9.62 13.57
CA PRO A 242 -4.76 10.10 12.54
C PRO A 242 -5.74 8.97 12.22
N ALA A 243 -6.88 8.95 12.92
CA ALA A 243 -7.73 7.79 12.99
C ALA A 243 -8.86 7.84 11.97
N THR A 244 -8.76 7.00 10.93
CA THR A 244 -9.91 6.50 10.17
C THR A 244 -10.89 5.84 11.16
N SER A 245 -11.97 6.55 11.47
CA SER A 245 -12.89 6.33 12.61
C SER A 245 -12.26 6.49 14.01
N ALA A 246 -12.93 7.26 14.89
CA ALA A 246 -12.38 7.66 16.18
C ALA A 246 -12.52 6.58 17.28
N ARG A 247 -11.39 6.07 17.79
CA ARG A 247 -11.36 5.37 19.10
C ARG A 247 -11.50 6.37 20.26
N ARG A 248 -12.73 6.78 20.58
CA ARG A 248 -13.02 7.36 21.92
C ARG A 248 -13.07 6.23 22.97
N PRO A 249 -12.35 6.33 24.10
CA PRO A 249 -12.54 5.41 25.21
C PRO A 249 -13.81 5.76 26.00
N GLU A 250 -14.93 5.07 25.75
CA GLU A 250 -16.14 5.18 26.59
C GLU A 250 -15.94 4.54 27.97
N VAL A 251 -15.38 5.31 28.92
CA VAL A 251 -15.46 4.95 30.35
C VAL A 251 -16.86 5.28 30.87
N ARG A 252 -17.75 4.28 30.87
CA ARG A 252 -19.14 4.41 31.34
C ARG A 252 -19.24 4.50 32.86
N SER A 253 -19.04 5.69 33.40
CA SER A 253 -19.34 6.00 34.81
C SER A 253 -20.86 6.06 35.05
N ALA A 254 -21.41 5.01 35.66
CA ALA A 254 -22.83 4.98 36.05
C ALA A 254 -23.08 5.81 37.33
N MET A 255 -23.93 6.84 37.24
CA MET A 255 -24.56 7.48 38.40
C MET A 255 -26.08 7.31 38.36
N ARG A 256 -26.70 7.24 39.55
CA ARG A 256 -28.11 6.93 39.77
C ARG A 256 -28.90 8.16 40.25
N PHE A 257 -30.23 8.04 40.18
CA PHE A 257 -31.26 8.93 40.76
C PHE A 257 -31.47 10.26 40.01
N SER A 258 -32.71 10.80 39.89
CA SER A 258 -34.01 10.34 40.43
C SER A 258 -35.19 10.70 39.52
N ASP A 259 -36.32 10.00 39.77
CA ASP A 259 -37.66 10.12 39.19
C ASP A 259 -38.16 11.53 38.77
N GLN A 260 -38.93 11.58 37.68
CA GLN A 260 -40.40 11.67 37.81
C GLN A 260 -41.20 11.28 36.54
N LYS A 261 -42.51 11.09 36.73
CA LYS A 261 -43.53 10.64 35.76
C LYS A 261 -44.11 11.86 34.98
N SER A 262 -45.04 11.78 34.01
CA SER A 262 -46.03 10.73 33.68
C SER A 262 -46.69 10.88 32.30
N GLY A 263 -47.01 9.75 31.66
CA GLY A 263 -48.17 9.56 30.76
C GLY A 263 -48.09 10.13 29.33
N ASN A 264 -48.92 9.67 28.38
CA ASN A 264 -49.83 8.51 28.39
C ASN A 264 -50.20 8.08 26.94
N THR A 265 -50.71 6.85 26.78
CA THR A 265 -51.66 6.32 25.76
C THR A 265 -52.23 7.33 24.72
N ASP A 266 -52.44 7.05 23.43
CA ASP A 266 -53.04 5.84 22.78
C ASP A 266 -53.04 6.01 21.21
N VAL A 267 -53.42 5.12 20.25
CA VAL A 267 -53.97 3.73 20.21
C VAL A 267 -53.86 3.07 18.78
N ILE A 268 -53.74 1.72 18.70
CA ILE A 268 -54.30 0.70 17.75
C ILE A 268 -54.19 0.72 16.18
N GLU A 269 -53.60 -0.37 15.63
CA GLU A 269 -53.95 -1.31 14.49
C GLU A 269 -54.23 -0.78 13.05
N GLU A 270 -54.31 -1.57 11.94
CA GLU A 270 -54.34 -3.04 11.66
C GLU A 270 -53.86 -3.33 10.19
N THR A 271 -52.98 -4.30 9.88
CA THR A 271 -53.21 -5.64 9.22
C THR A 271 -51.85 -6.07 8.59
N VAL A 272 -51.31 -7.30 8.49
CA VAL A 272 -51.69 -8.74 8.53
C VAL A 272 -51.45 -9.45 7.18
N SER A 273 -50.40 -10.31 7.13
CA SER A 273 -50.23 -11.58 6.36
C SER A 273 -48.78 -12.08 6.62
N GLU A 274 -48.54 -13.22 7.28
CA GLU A 274 -48.55 -14.60 6.75
C GLU A 274 -47.48 -14.86 5.66
N ILE A 275 -46.65 -15.92 5.66
CA ILE A 275 -46.48 -17.14 6.49
C ILE A 275 -44.99 -17.61 6.27
N SER A 276 -44.26 -18.38 7.09
CA SER A 276 -44.56 -19.43 8.09
C SER A 276 -43.60 -19.37 9.32
N ALA A 277 -43.37 -20.49 10.04
CA ALA A 277 -42.36 -20.62 11.11
C ALA A 277 -41.88 -22.08 11.31
N ILE A 278 -40.72 -22.27 11.97
CA ILE A 278 -40.39 -23.48 12.76
C ILE A 278 -39.83 -23.04 14.14
N HIS A 279 -40.28 -23.71 15.20
CA HIS A 279 -39.98 -23.43 16.61
C HIS A 279 -38.68 -24.09 17.11
N CYS A 280 -38.03 -23.49 18.13
CA CYS A 280 -38.01 -24.11 19.46
C CYS A 280 -37.79 -23.11 20.62
N SER A 281 -38.76 -23.13 21.53
CA SER A 281 -38.84 -22.62 22.91
C SER A 281 -37.81 -23.27 23.88
N THR A 282 -37.47 -22.78 25.08
CA THR A 282 -37.87 -21.58 25.87
C THR A 282 -36.91 -21.34 27.07
N GLU A 283 -37.10 -20.18 27.72
CA GLU A 283 -37.05 -19.96 29.19
C GLU A 283 -35.75 -19.56 29.94
N ARG A 284 -35.97 -18.62 30.88
CA ARG A 284 -35.22 -18.25 32.10
C ARG A 284 -34.04 -17.28 32.01
N ASP A 285 -34.40 -16.05 32.38
CA ASP A 285 -33.59 -15.03 33.04
C ASP A 285 -32.36 -15.52 33.83
N LYS A 286 -31.17 -15.03 33.46
CA LYS A 286 -30.12 -14.53 34.37
C LYS A 286 -28.90 -13.97 33.62
N LYS A 287 -28.11 -13.16 34.34
CA LYS A 287 -26.77 -12.64 34.00
C LYS A 287 -26.66 -11.65 32.82
N ILE A 288 -27.02 -10.40 33.10
CA ILE A 288 -26.22 -9.25 32.63
C ILE A 288 -24.94 -9.24 33.49
N GLU A 289 -23.96 -10.09 33.16
CA GLU A 289 -22.75 -10.31 34.00
C GLU A 289 -21.57 -10.93 33.23
N SER A 290 -21.64 -10.97 31.89
CA SER A 290 -20.76 -11.80 31.02
C SER A 290 -19.79 -10.99 30.15
N GLY A 291 -19.80 -9.67 30.25
CA GLY A 291 -18.84 -8.79 29.55
C GLY A 291 -17.50 -8.68 30.28
N GLU A 292 -17.54 -8.33 31.57
CA GLU A 292 -16.34 -8.05 32.37
C GLU A 292 -15.49 -9.31 32.62
N MET A 293 -16.13 -10.46 32.93
CA MET A 293 -15.44 -11.75 33.10
C MET A 293 -14.69 -12.24 31.85
N LYS A 294 -14.98 -11.72 30.64
CA LYS A 294 -14.21 -12.04 29.44
C LYS A 294 -12.90 -11.25 29.35
N ALA A 295 -12.88 -10.00 29.83
CA ALA A 295 -11.68 -9.17 29.82
C ALA A 295 -10.63 -9.67 30.83
N GLU A 296 -11.06 -10.11 32.02
CA GLU A 296 -10.18 -10.71 33.02
C GLU A 296 -9.54 -12.04 32.57
N GLN A 297 -10.15 -12.73 31.60
CA GLN A 297 -9.72 -14.05 31.16
C GLN A 297 -8.68 -14.03 30.03
N GLU A 298 -8.53 -12.93 29.28
CA GLU A 298 -7.44 -12.77 28.29
C GLU A 298 -6.08 -12.39 28.92
N ASP A 299 -6.08 -11.85 30.14
CA ASP A 299 -4.87 -11.41 30.86
C ASP A 299 -4.07 -12.61 31.45
N ILE A 300 -4.69 -13.80 31.50
CA ILE A 300 -4.14 -15.02 32.12
C ILE A 300 -3.08 -15.66 31.19
N GLY A 301 -1.88 -15.11 31.21
CA GLY A 301 -0.70 -15.67 30.52
C GLY A 301 0.24 -14.65 29.89
N LEU A 302 -0.03 -13.34 30.02
CA LEU A 302 0.86 -12.31 29.48
C LEU A 302 2.24 -12.33 30.17
N PRO A 303 3.35 -12.24 29.41
CA PRO A 303 4.69 -12.24 29.99
C PRO A 303 4.99 -10.96 30.77
N LEU A 304 5.69 -11.14 31.89
CA LEU A 304 6.33 -10.06 32.65
C LEU A 304 7.72 -9.80 32.04
N LEU A 305 7.79 -8.84 31.13
CA LEU A 305 8.95 -8.52 30.30
C LEU A 305 9.95 -7.64 31.06
N LYS A 306 11.20 -8.11 31.19
CA LYS A 306 12.33 -7.36 31.77
C LYS A 306 13.43 -7.11 30.73
N VAL A 307 13.68 -8.11 29.86
CA VAL A 307 14.56 -7.98 28.70
C VAL A 307 13.85 -8.53 27.47
N PHE A 308 13.67 -7.68 26.47
CA PHE A 308 13.29 -8.05 25.11
C PHE A 308 14.54 -8.14 24.24
N HIS A 309 14.60 -9.13 23.37
CA HIS A 309 15.67 -9.27 22.39
C HIS A 309 15.10 -9.65 21.02
N MET A 310 15.67 -9.08 19.96
CA MET A 310 15.28 -9.34 18.58
C MET A 310 16.56 -9.53 17.74
N GLU A 311 16.65 -10.68 17.07
CA GLU A 311 17.62 -10.91 15.98
C GLU A 311 16.96 -10.53 14.65
N LEU A 312 17.65 -9.70 13.87
CA LEU A 312 17.26 -9.31 12.51
C LEU A 312 17.97 -10.26 11.54
N LEU A 313 17.19 -11.12 10.88
CA LEU A 313 17.70 -12.24 10.09
C LEU A 313 17.85 -11.86 8.60
N GLU A 314 16.83 -11.20 8.06
CA GLU A 314 16.75 -10.80 6.65
C GLU A 314 16.20 -9.37 6.55
N ASN A 315 16.65 -8.63 5.53
CA ASN A 315 16.00 -7.43 5.02
C ASN A 315 15.16 -7.76 3.77
N TRP A 316 14.48 -6.77 3.18
CA TRP A 316 13.63 -6.96 2.01
C TRP A 316 14.37 -7.00 0.66
N GLY A 317 15.66 -6.66 0.62
CA GLY A 317 16.49 -6.83 -0.58
C GLY A 317 17.82 -6.08 -0.61
N ALA A 318 18.03 -5.08 0.26
CA ALA A 318 19.22 -4.24 0.23
C ALA A 318 20.53 -5.04 0.41
N PRO A 319 21.61 -4.74 -0.33
CA PRO A 319 22.85 -5.53 -0.29
C PRO A 319 23.61 -5.48 1.05
N ASP A 320 23.61 -4.34 1.75
CA ASP A 320 24.63 -4.01 2.76
C ASP A 320 24.09 -3.36 4.05
N CYS A 321 22.78 -3.11 4.15
CA CYS A 321 22.17 -2.43 5.30
C CYS A 321 20.82 -3.02 5.72
N ILE A 322 20.48 -2.85 7.00
CA ILE A 322 19.22 -3.26 7.60
C ILE A 322 18.75 -2.23 8.63
N GLY A 323 17.47 -1.86 8.63
CA GLY A 323 16.96 -0.76 9.44
C GLY A 323 15.52 -0.91 9.91
N LEU A 324 15.15 -0.08 10.87
CA LEU A 324 13.79 0.09 11.39
C LEU A 324 13.55 1.57 11.69
N THR A 325 12.31 2.01 11.54
CA THR A 325 11.91 3.37 11.93
C THR A 325 11.71 3.48 13.44
N GLY A 326 10.96 2.55 14.05
CA GLY A 326 10.65 2.62 15.47
C GLY A 326 9.96 1.39 16.04
N LEU A 327 9.99 1.29 17.36
CA LEU A 327 9.42 0.23 18.19
C LEU A 327 8.59 0.84 19.33
N GLN A 328 7.46 0.21 19.66
CA GLN A 328 6.63 0.61 20.80
C GLN A 328 6.00 -0.63 21.43
N PHE A 329 6.06 -0.76 22.76
CA PHE A 329 5.55 -1.96 23.44
C PHE A 329 4.10 -1.79 23.87
N LEU A 330 3.34 -2.88 23.81
CA LEU A 330 1.93 -2.93 24.18
C LEU A 330 1.75 -3.64 25.53
N GLY A 331 1.13 -2.96 26.49
CA GLY A 331 0.77 -3.49 27.80
C GLY A 331 -0.51 -4.33 27.78
N ARG A 332 -1.20 -4.40 28.92
CA ARG A 332 -2.52 -5.03 29.02
C ARG A 332 -3.52 -4.38 28.07
N HIS A 333 -4.42 -5.17 27.50
CA HIS A 333 -5.48 -4.74 26.56
C HIS A 333 -5.01 -3.88 25.35
N GLY A 334 -3.73 -3.97 24.97
CA GLY A 334 -3.18 -3.17 23.86
C GLY A 334 -2.95 -1.69 24.19
N ILE A 335 -2.83 -1.33 25.48
CA ILE A 335 -2.45 0.02 25.90
C ILE A 335 -0.96 0.22 25.61
N VAL A 336 -0.59 1.29 24.90
CA VAL A 336 0.81 1.68 24.66
C VAL A 336 1.55 1.88 25.99
N LEU A 337 2.71 1.26 26.13
CA LEU A 337 3.64 1.50 27.24
C LEU A 337 4.51 2.73 26.95
N ASP A 338 4.89 3.43 28.02
CA ASP A 338 5.86 4.52 27.93
C ASP A 338 7.28 3.94 27.77
N ASN A 339 8.04 4.48 26.81
CA ASN A 339 9.41 4.06 26.51
C ASN A 339 10.44 4.71 27.46
N LEU A 340 10.08 5.72 28.26
CA LEU A 340 11.02 6.49 29.10
C LEU A 340 11.87 5.64 30.07
N ASP A 341 11.29 4.54 30.59
CA ASP A 341 11.96 3.62 31.52
C ASP A 341 12.70 2.45 30.81
N CYS A 342 13.00 2.58 29.51
CA CYS A 342 13.66 1.55 28.70
C CYS A 342 15.05 1.96 28.20
N ASN A 343 16.03 1.05 28.29
CA ASN A 343 17.34 1.19 27.64
C ASN A 343 17.40 0.29 26.40
N VAL A 344 17.72 0.87 25.23
CA VAL A 344 17.87 0.17 23.94
C VAL A 344 19.33 0.12 23.49
N THR A 345 19.83 -1.09 23.27
CA THR A 345 21.20 -1.37 22.80
C THR A 345 21.16 -2.23 21.56
N THR A 346 22.12 -2.01 20.65
CA THR A 346 22.23 -2.73 19.38
C THR A 346 23.66 -3.23 19.15
N SER A 347 23.81 -4.34 18.42
CA SER A 347 25.12 -4.94 18.09
C SER A 347 26.02 -4.06 17.21
N THR A 348 25.40 -3.11 16.51
CA THR A 348 25.91 -2.28 15.42
C THR A 348 25.07 -1.00 15.41
N SER A 349 25.63 0.13 14.92
CA SER A 349 24.98 1.45 14.99
C SER A 349 24.44 1.80 16.38
N THR A 350 25.20 1.48 17.44
CA THR A 350 24.76 1.64 18.84
C THR A 350 24.59 3.12 19.22
N GLN A 351 25.33 4.03 18.59
CA GLN A 351 25.22 5.48 18.83
C GLN A 351 23.84 6.04 18.42
N THR A 352 23.17 5.42 17.45
CA THR A 352 21.83 5.81 16.97
C THR A 352 20.70 4.93 17.50
N SER A 353 20.97 3.98 18.41
CA SER A 353 19.97 3.02 18.91
C SER A 353 18.75 3.70 19.55
N TYR A 354 18.94 4.88 20.15
CA TYR A 354 17.89 5.69 20.77
C TYR A 354 16.74 6.04 19.79
N ARG A 355 17.02 6.10 18.48
CA ARG A 355 16.01 6.39 17.44
C ARG A 355 14.90 5.34 17.45
N LEU A 356 15.21 4.07 17.72
CA LEU A 356 14.25 2.97 17.80
C LEU A 356 13.12 3.19 18.84
N LEU A 357 13.32 4.03 19.85
CA LEU A 357 12.33 4.29 20.91
C LEU A 357 11.91 5.77 20.98
N ASN A 358 12.30 6.62 20.01
CA ASN A 358 12.11 8.08 20.05
C ASN A 358 10.64 8.54 19.91
N GLY A 359 9.72 7.65 19.52
CA GLY A 359 8.29 7.92 19.34
C GLY A 359 7.91 8.64 18.04
N LYS A 360 8.87 8.99 17.17
CA LYS A 360 8.65 9.66 15.88
C LYS A 360 8.36 8.66 14.75
N ASN A 361 7.53 7.67 15.04
CA ASN A 361 7.46 6.45 14.24
C ASN A 361 6.80 6.66 12.85
N LEU A 362 6.05 7.74 12.66
CA LEU A 362 5.47 8.13 11.37
C LEU A 362 6.35 9.16 10.68
N THR A 363 7.43 8.68 10.05
CA THR A 363 8.43 9.53 9.40
C THR A 363 9.00 8.91 8.12
N LYS A 364 9.65 9.78 7.31
CA LYS A 364 10.62 9.44 6.26
C LYS A 364 12.03 9.97 6.58
N ASN A 365 12.17 10.81 7.62
CA ASN A 365 13.40 11.52 7.93
C ASN A 365 14.46 10.56 8.46
N ARG A 366 15.60 10.42 7.75
CA ARG A 366 16.72 9.54 8.13
C ARG A 366 17.21 9.80 9.56
N GLU A 367 17.14 11.05 10.03
CA GLU A 367 17.55 11.44 11.39
C GLU A 367 16.65 10.92 12.52
N ASP A 368 15.45 10.47 12.18
CA ASP A 368 14.49 9.92 13.12
C ASP A 368 14.41 8.38 13.07
N MET A 369 15.10 7.74 12.11
CA MET A 369 15.11 6.29 11.88
C MET A 369 16.49 5.66 12.19
N TRP A 370 16.51 4.34 12.44
CA TRP A 370 17.73 3.59 12.74
C TRP A 370 18.13 2.67 11.58
N LEU A 371 19.41 2.69 11.22
CA LEU A 371 20.01 1.89 10.15
C LEU A 371 21.35 1.29 10.61
N SER A 372 21.59 0.03 10.26
CA SER A 372 22.78 -0.75 10.58
C SER A 372 23.43 -1.29 9.31
N PRO A 373 24.77 -1.43 9.27
CA PRO A 373 25.39 -2.35 8.31
C PRO A 373 24.82 -3.76 8.48
N TYR A 374 24.74 -4.50 7.39
CA TYR A 374 24.20 -5.85 7.29
C TYR A 374 24.99 -6.66 6.26
N SER A 375 25.05 -7.97 6.46
CA SER A 375 25.44 -8.90 5.40
C SER A 375 24.79 -10.25 5.67
N ARG A 376 24.15 -10.84 4.66
CA ARG A 376 23.46 -12.15 4.77
C ARG A 376 24.39 -13.29 5.25
N ASN A 377 25.71 -13.14 5.09
CA ASN A 377 26.72 -14.11 5.52
C ASN A 377 27.33 -13.81 6.91
N SER A 378 26.84 -12.78 7.61
CA SER A 378 27.34 -12.36 8.94
C SER A 378 26.42 -12.84 10.08
N SER A 379 26.81 -12.60 11.33
CA SER A 379 25.92 -12.88 12.47
C SER A 379 24.73 -11.90 12.48
N PRO A 380 23.51 -12.34 12.83
CA PRO A 380 22.34 -11.46 12.89
C PRO A 380 22.58 -10.18 13.70
N VAL A 381 22.14 -9.06 13.13
CA VAL A 381 22.09 -7.77 13.82
C VAL A 381 21.08 -7.90 14.96
N ARG A 382 21.42 -7.40 16.15
CA ARG A 382 20.66 -7.65 17.38
C ARG A 382 20.24 -6.36 18.04
N ILE A 383 18.96 -6.28 18.42
CA ILE A 383 18.36 -5.22 19.22
C ILE A 383 17.99 -5.80 20.58
N THR A 384 18.35 -5.11 21.67
CA THR A 384 17.99 -5.49 23.05
C THR A 384 17.36 -4.31 23.76
N VAL A 385 16.14 -4.47 24.27
CA VAL A 385 15.46 -3.47 25.10
C VAL A 385 15.33 -3.99 26.52
N THR A 386 15.86 -3.26 27.49
CA THR A 386 15.80 -3.59 28.92
C THR A 386 14.94 -2.58 29.65
N PHE A 387 13.87 -3.05 30.29
CA PHE A 387 12.96 -2.24 31.09
C PHE A 387 13.56 -1.97 32.48
N ALA A 388 13.32 -0.79 33.06
CA ALA A 388 13.77 -0.46 34.43
C ALA A 388 13.17 -1.44 35.46
N GLU A 389 11.88 -1.76 35.34
CA GLU A 389 11.21 -2.80 36.13
C GLU A 389 10.47 -3.82 35.23
N PRO A 390 10.32 -5.09 35.65
CA PRO A 390 9.59 -6.10 34.89
C PRO A 390 8.13 -5.67 34.63
N THR A 391 7.77 -5.49 33.37
CA THR A 391 6.50 -4.87 32.93
C THR A 391 5.62 -5.86 32.16
N ILE A 392 4.30 -5.87 32.39
CA ILE A 392 3.38 -6.78 31.72
C ILE A 392 3.16 -6.32 30.28
N THR A 393 3.53 -7.17 29.31
CA THR A 393 3.54 -6.81 27.89
C THR A 393 2.78 -7.85 27.06
N SER A 394 1.80 -7.43 26.26
CA SER A 394 1.03 -8.28 25.35
C SER A 394 1.63 -8.39 23.94
N GLY A 395 2.40 -7.39 23.51
CA GLY A 395 2.97 -7.35 22.17
C GLY A 395 3.90 -6.16 21.93
N ILE A 396 4.26 -5.97 20.66
CA ILE A 396 5.09 -4.87 20.18
C ILE A 396 4.59 -4.39 18.81
N CYS A 397 4.50 -3.07 18.65
CA CYS A 397 4.26 -2.39 17.39
C CYS A 397 5.61 -2.12 16.70
N VAL A 398 5.73 -2.44 15.42
CA VAL A 398 6.95 -2.25 14.63
C VAL A 398 6.67 -1.34 13.43
N TRP A 399 7.49 -0.29 13.28
CA TRP A 399 7.53 0.55 12.07
C TRP A 399 8.84 0.25 11.34
N ASN A 400 8.72 -0.26 10.12
CA ASN A 400 9.84 -0.67 9.29
C ASN A 400 10.51 0.54 8.60
N TYR A 401 11.75 0.40 8.12
CA TYR A 401 12.52 1.53 7.56
C TYR A 401 11.84 2.14 6.32
N ASN A 402 11.61 3.46 6.32
CA ASN A 402 10.65 4.11 5.41
C ASN A 402 11.20 5.39 4.73
N ALA A 403 12.51 5.48 4.49
CA ALA A 403 13.13 6.71 3.96
C ALA A 403 12.67 7.09 2.54
N SER A 404 12.50 6.09 1.68
CA SER A 404 12.05 6.18 0.28
C SER A 404 11.47 4.81 -0.12
N PRO A 405 10.72 4.68 -1.23
CA PRO A 405 10.31 3.38 -1.77
C PRO A 405 11.49 2.43 -1.99
N GLU A 406 12.64 2.96 -2.40
CA GLU A 406 13.89 2.25 -2.69
C GLU A 406 14.56 1.80 -1.39
N MET A 407 14.75 2.71 -0.43
CA MET A 407 15.32 2.38 0.88
C MET A 407 14.39 1.52 1.75
N SER A 408 13.11 1.36 1.39
CA SER A 408 12.22 0.41 2.07
C SER A 408 12.71 -1.04 1.98
N TYR A 409 13.56 -1.37 1.00
CA TYR A 409 14.22 -2.67 0.86
C TYR A 409 15.35 -2.90 1.89
N ALA A 410 15.83 -1.85 2.56
CA ALA A 410 16.65 -1.96 3.78
C ALA A 410 15.80 -2.24 5.04
N GLY A 411 14.48 -2.16 4.94
CA GLY A 411 13.58 -2.60 6.00
C GLY A 411 13.76 -4.08 6.33
N VAL A 412 13.63 -4.43 7.60
CA VAL A 412 13.70 -5.82 8.08
C VAL A 412 12.55 -6.63 7.47
N ARG A 413 12.86 -7.82 6.97
CA ARG A 413 11.90 -8.81 6.46
C ARG A 413 11.64 -9.93 7.45
N CYS A 414 12.66 -10.42 8.15
CA CYS A 414 12.55 -11.60 9.00
C CYS A 414 13.25 -11.39 10.34
N ILE A 415 12.57 -11.75 11.44
CA ILE A 415 13.09 -11.60 12.81
C ILE A 415 12.91 -12.85 13.66
N GLN A 416 13.78 -13.04 14.66
CA GLN A 416 13.54 -13.97 15.78
C GLN A 416 13.49 -13.18 17.10
N MET A 417 12.36 -13.28 17.80
CA MET A 417 12.16 -12.63 19.11
C MET A 417 12.50 -13.54 20.29
N TYR A 418 12.92 -12.94 21.41
CA TYR A 418 13.11 -13.57 22.71
C TYR A 418 12.58 -12.68 23.84
N ILE A 419 11.92 -13.29 24.83
CA ILE A 419 11.40 -12.64 26.04
C ILE A 419 12.14 -13.23 27.24
N ASN A 420 12.85 -12.39 28.00
CA ASN A 420 13.67 -12.77 29.15
C ASN A 420 14.63 -13.94 28.83
N GLY A 421 15.23 -13.93 27.63
CA GLY A 421 16.12 -14.98 27.14
C GLY A 421 15.40 -16.25 26.59
N LYS A 422 14.09 -16.38 26.77
CA LYS A 422 13.31 -17.46 26.15
C LYS A 422 12.88 -17.05 24.74
N MET A 423 13.32 -17.81 23.74
CA MET A 423 12.90 -17.65 22.35
C MET A 423 11.36 -17.76 22.21
N LEU A 424 10.74 -16.84 21.47
CA LEU A 424 9.36 -17.00 21.01
C LEU A 424 9.32 -18.05 19.89
N GLN A 425 8.13 -18.61 19.62
CA GLN A 425 8.04 -19.71 18.66
C GLN A 425 8.25 -19.19 17.23
N GLY A 426 9.35 -19.63 16.62
CA GLY A 426 9.68 -19.41 15.21
C GLY A 426 10.05 -17.97 14.84
N PRO A 427 10.53 -17.78 13.59
CA PRO A 427 10.70 -16.47 13.02
C PRO A 427 9.34 -15.82 12.72
N ILE A 428 9.34 -14.49 12.63
CA ILE A 428 8.17 -13.67 12.28
C ILE A 428 8.53 -12.85 11.03
N LEU A 429 7.61 -12.80 10.07
CA LEU A 429 7.77 -12.01 8.84
C LEU A 429 7.26 -10.59 9.07
N LEU A 430 8.10 -9.60 8.79
CA LEU A 430 7.78 -8.18 8.88
C LEU A 430 7.45 -7.61 7.51
N ARG A 431 6.37 -6.84 7.44
CA ARG A 431 5.89 -6.15 6.24
C ARG A 431 6.89 -5.08 5.78
N LYS A 432 7.17 -4.97 4.48
CA LYS A 432 7.98 -3.88 3.91
C LYS A 432 7.31 -2.53 4.26
N ALA A 433 8.09 -1.48 4.49
CA ALA A 433 7.51 -0.15 4.58
C ALA A 433 7.08 0.34 3.17
N PRO A 434 6.08 1.22 3.03
CA PRO A 434 5.67 1.73 1.73
C PRO A 434 6.64 2.74 1.09
N GLY A 435 7.53 3.37 1.88
CA GLY A 435 8.37 4.49 1.43
C GLY A 435 7.66 5.85 1.40
N TYR A 436 6.38 5.89 1.80
CA TYR A 436 5.54 7.08 1.89
C TYR A 436 4.70 7.06 3.17
N ILE A 437 3.83 8.06 3.40
CA ILE A 437 2.98 8.15 4.60
C ILE A 437 1.56 8.57 4.20
N HIS A 438 0.85 7.69 3.48
CA HIS A 438 -0.59 7.82 3.22
C HIS A 438 -1.43 7.19 4.34
N PHE A 439 -0.81 6.35 5.18
CA PHE A 439 -1.42 5.64 6.29
C PHE A 439 -0.37 5.33 7.38
N ASP A 440 -0.83 4.91 8.56
CA ASP A 440 0.04 4.40 9.62
C ASP A 440 0.51 2.98 9.28
N TYR A 441 1.77 2.83 8.90
CA TYR A 441 2.35 1.57 8.42
C TYR A 441 2.81 0.63 9.55
N VAL A 442 2.38 0.86 10.80
CA VAL A 442 2.59 -0.01 11.96
C VAL A 442 2.18 -1.46 11.72
N GLN A 443 3.02 -2.42 12.11
CA GLN A 443 2.64 -3.84 12.19
C GLN A 443 2.54 -4.27 13.66
N ASP A 444 1.38 -4.80 14.05
CA ASP A 444 1.08 -5.22 15.43
C ASP A 444 1.46 -6.70 15.67
N ILE A 445 2.43 -6.94 16.56
CA ILE A 445 2.91 -8.29 16.88
C ILE A 445 2.53 -8.66 18.32
N ILE A 446 1.41 -9.38 18.46
CA ILE A 446 0.88 -9.81 19.77
C ILE A 446 1.51 -11.16 20.17
N PHE A 447 2.27 -11.19 21.27
CA PHE A 447 3.14 -12.31 21.66
C PHE A 447 2.42 -13.65 21.89
N ASN A 448 1.13 -13.64 22.25
CA ASN A 448 0.33 -14.86 22.43
C ASN A 448 -0.45 -15.29 21.17
N LYS A 449 -0.36 -14.51 20.07
CA LYS A 449 -1.03 -14.74 18.78
C LYS A 449 -0.06 -14.70 17.59
N CYS A 450 1.26 -14.71 17.82
CA CYS A 450 2.29 -14.70 16.77
C CYS A 450 2.06 -15.81 15.74
N THR A 451 1.68 -15.43 14.52
CA THR A 451 1.56 -16.36 13.40
C THR A 451 2.96 -16.67 12.89
N LEU A 452 3.36 -17.93 12.98
CA LEU A 452 4.70 -18.39 12.63
C LEU A 452 5.01 -18.08 11.15
N TYR A 453 6.13 -17.43 10.86
CA TYR A 453 6.68 -17.54 9.52
C TYR A 453 7.15 -18.98 9.32
N LYS A 454 6.46 -19.67 8.41
CA LYS A 454 6.96 -20.85 7.74
C LYS A 454 7.15 -20.44 6.29
N PRO A 455 8.17 -20.98 5.58
CA PRO A 455 8.05 -21.21 4.15
C PRO A 455 6.87 -22.16 3.96
N ILE A 456 5.68 -21.60 3.75
CA ILE A 456 4.46 -22.38 3.57
C ILE A 456 4.59 -23.01 2.19
N SER A 457 4.67 -24.34 2.14
CA SER A 457 4.40 -25.08 0.90
C SER A 457 3.02 -24.65 0.41
N ARG A 458 2.99 -23.83 -0.66
CA ARG A 458 1.83 -23.02 -1.04
C ARG A 458 0.57 -23.89 -1.03
N PRO A 459 -0.50 -23.50 -0.30
CA PRO A 459 -1.75 -24.25 -0.37
C PRO A 459 -2.19 -24.30 -1.84
N GLN A 460 -2.74 -25.44 -2.28
CA GLN A 460 -3.17 -25.67 -3.67
C GLN A 460 -4.47 -24.91 -4.00
N THR A 461 -4.50 -23.63 -3.65
CA THR A 461 -5.68 -22.75 -3.66
C THR A 461 -5.51 -21.58 -4.62
N HIS A 462 -4.39 -21.54 -5.37
CA HIS A 462 -4.17 -20.65 -6.50
C HIS A 462 -4.37 -19.15 -6.23
N SER A 463 -4.34 -18.75 -4.96
CA SER A 463 -4.72 -17.41 -4.51
C SER A 463 -3.49 -16.52 -4.34
N ILE A 464 -3.64 -15.23 -4.59
CA ILE A 464 -2.60 -14.24 -4.31
C ILE A 464 -2.43 -14.09 -2.79
N ASN A 465 -1.20 -13.88 -2.34
CA ASN A 465 -0.83 -13.71 -0.93
C ASN A 465 -0.02 -12.41 -0.78
N GLY A 466 -0.35 -11.60 0.21
CA GLY A 466 0.35 -10.35 0.48
C GLY A 466 -0.14 -9.66 1.74
N PHE A 467 0.51 -8.55 2.09
CA PHE A 467 0.17 -7.75 3.27
C PHE A 467 -0.72 -6.55 2.96
N ILE A 468 -0.53 -5.89 1.82
CA ILE A 468 -1.19 -4.63 1.44
C ILE A 468 -1.89 -4.82 0.09
N TYR A 469 -3.20 -4.71 0.09
CA TYR A 469 -4.02 -4.67 -1.13
C TYR A 469 -4.45 -3.22 -1.37
N GLN A 470 -3.92 -2.61 -2.43
CA GLN A 470 -4.18 -1.22 -2.81
C GLN A 470 -5.10 -1.17 -4.04
N LEU A 471 -6.23 -0.47 -3.90
CA LEU A 471 -7.08 -0.04 -5.00
C LEU A 471 -6.70 1.40 -5.36
N ARG A 472 -6.22 1.63 -6.59
CA ARG A 472 -6.03 2.95 -7.19
C ARG A 472 -7.27 3.25 -8.02
N LEU A 473 -8.06 4.24 -7.59
CA LEU A 473 -9.28 4.71 -8.27
C LEU A 473 -8.92 5.96 -9.06
N HIS A 474 -8.81 5.83 -10.37
CA HIS A 474 -8.16 6.84 -11.21
C HIS A 474 -9.15 7.89 -11.70
N SER A 475 -10.28 7.44 -12.24
CA SER A 475 -11.32 8.27 -12.82
C SER A 475 -12.69 7.96 -12.21
N SER A 476 -13.58 8.96 -12.20
CA SER A 476 -15.01 8.77 -11.93
C SER A 476 -15.77 8.51 -13.24
N TRP A 477 -17.07 8.23 -13.17
CA TRP A 477 -17.91 8.15 -14.37
C TRP A 477 -18.28 9.52 -14.97
N GLY A 478 -18.19 10.62 -14.21
CA GLY A 478 -18.47 11.97 -14.72
C GLY A 478 -18.40 13.16 -13.74
N ASP A 479 -17.97 12.98 -12.48
CA ASP A 479 -17.75 14.09 -11.54
C ASP A 479 -16.24 14.41 -11.43
N GLU A 480 -15.85 15.62 -11.85
CA GLU A 480 -14.44 16.10 -11.87
C GLU A 480 -13.84 16.30 -10.47
N TYR A 481 -14.66 16.36 -9.42
CA TYR A 481 -14.26 16.81 -8.08
C TYR A 481 -14.35 15.72 -7.02
N TYR A 482 -15.16 14.68 -7.23
CA TYR A 482 -15.46 13.66 -6.22
C TYR A 482 -15.52 12.25 -6.78
N ILE A 483 -14.87 11.32 -6.09
CA ILE A 483 -14.91 9.89 -6.37
C ILE A 483 -15.26 9.12 -5.09
N GLY A 484 -15.99 8.02 -5.22
CA GLY A 484 -16.42 7.22 -4.08
C GLY A 484 -16.85 5.81 -4.45
N LEU A 485 -17.18 5.07 -3.40
CA LEU A 485 -17.64 3.69 -3.44
C LEU A 485 -18.70 3.49 -2.35
N ASN A 486 -19.52 2.46 -2.51
CA ASN A 486 -20.41 1.97 -1.46
C ASN A 486 -19.65 1.07 -0.46
N GLY A 487 -18.86 0.13 -0.97
CA GLY A 487 -18.33 -0.97 -0.15
C GLY A 487 -17.23 -1.80 -0.83
N LEU A 488 -16.52 -2.58 -0.02
CA LEU A 488 -15.45 -3.50 -0.40
C LEU A 488 -15.62 -4.82 0.37
N GLU A 489 -15.50 -5.95 -0.34
CA GLU A 489 -15.42 -7.28 0.29
C GLU A 489 -14.19 -8.01 -0.19
N PHE A 490 -13.50 -8.68 0.74
CA PHE A 490 -12.31 -9.48 0.47
C PHE A 490 -12.57 -10.90 0.95
N TYR A 491 -12.34 -11.90 0.10
CA TYR A 491 -12.59 -13.30 0.43
C TYR A 491 -11.29 -14.08 0.51
N ASN A 492 -11.18 -14.96 1.51
CA ASN A 492 -10.00 -15.80 1.68
C ASN A 492 -9.95 -16.92 0.62
N HIS A 493 -8.86 -17.69 0.63
CA HIS A 493 -8.65 -18.86 -0.24
C HIS A 493 -9.75 -19.96 -0.21
N ARG A 494 -10.75 -19.85 0.67
CA ARG A 494 -11.90 -20.76 0.84
C ARG A 494 -13.25 -20.15 0.45
N GLU A 495 -13.25 -18.96 -0.15
CA GLU A 495 -14.45 -18.17 -0.45
C GLU A 495 -15.22 -17.72 0.82
N GLU A 496 -14.55 -17.67 1.98
CA GLU A 496 -15.10 -17.10 3.21
C GLU A 496 -14.76 -15.60 3.28
N LEU A 497 -15.74 -14.75 3.61
CA LEU A 497 -15.55 -13.31 3.77
C LEU A 497 -14.53 -13.02 4.90
N ILE A 498 -13.44 -12.32 4.56
CA ILE A 498 -12.45 -11.85 5.51
C ILE A 498 -13.09 -10.72 6.34
N LYS A 499 -13.18 -10.93 7.65
CA LYS A 499 -13.68 -9.91 8.57
C LYS A 499 -12.63 -8.81 8.78
N LEU A 500 -12.61 -7.84 7.88
CA LEU A 500 -11.87 -6.59 8.03
C LEU A 500 -12.38 -5.81 9.25
N LEU A 501 -11.49 -4.98 9.81
CA LEU A 501 -11.76 -4.04 10.89
C LEU A 501 -11.21 -2.65 10.51
N PRO A 502 -11.65 -1.54 11.12
CA PRO A 502 -11.22 -0.21 10.70
C PRO A 502 -9.71 0.04 10.72
N GLN A 503 -8.93 -0.66 11.57
CA GLN A 503 -7.46 -0.55 11.52
C GLN A 503 -6.80 -1.26 10.31
N ASN A 504 -7.52 -2.15 9.62
CA ASN A 504 -7.07 -2.75 8.37
C ASN A 504 -7.31 -1.83 7.16
N LEU A 505 -7.91 -0.65 7.35
CA LEU A 505 -8.38 0.19 6.25
C LEU A 505 -7.84 1.62 6.36
N ALA A 506 -7.23 2.08 5.27
CA ALA A 506 -6.88 3.49 5.07
C ALA A 506 -7.34 3.95 3.69
N ALA A 507 -7.60 5.25 3.55
CA ALA A 507 -7.94 5.88 2.28
C ALA A 507 -7.17 7.19 2.13
N PHE A 508 -6.79 7.53 0.89
CA PHE A 508 -6.03 8.72 0.58
C PHE A 508 -6.56 9.40 -0.70
N PRO A 509 -7.19 10.59 -0.61
CA PRO A 509 -7.53 11.30 0.63
C PRO A 509 -8.56 10.51 1.47
N GLU A 510 -8.62 10.74 2.78
CA GLU A 510 -9.46 9.93 3.67
C GLU A 510 -10.95 10.02 3.34
N SER A 511 -11.46 11.24 3.19
CA SER A 511 -12.84 11.54 2.76
C SER A 511 -12.96 13.02 2.42
N VAL A 512 -14.17 13.46 2.05
CA VAL A 512 -14.52 14.88 1.91
C VAL A 512 -14.25 15.74 3.15
N ASN A 513 -14.04 15.15 4.34
CA ASN A 513 -13.65 15.88 5.55
C ASN A 513 -12.24 16.50 5.48
N ILE A 514 -11.43 16.18 4.46
CA ILE A 514 -10.16 16.89 4.21
C ILE A 514 -10.35 18.26 3.55
N LEU A 515 -11.58 18.59 3.09
CA LEU A 515 -11.86 19.85 2.40
C LEU A 515 -12.17 20.99 3.38
N PRO A 516 -11.69 22.22 3.12
CA PRO A 516 -12.01 23.36 3.95
C PRO A 516 -13.52 23.62 3.98
N ASN A 517 -14.04 23.83 5.18
CA ASN A 517 -15.47 24.02 5.51
C ASN A 517 -16.34 22.74 5.50
N VAL A 518 -15.80 21.56 5.22
CA VAL A 518 -16.49 20.27 5.50
C VAL A 518 -16.07 19.80 6.90
N ASN A 519 -17.04 19.41 7.73
CA ASN A 519 -16.80 18.89 9.07
C ASN A 519 -17.84 17.80 9.37
N ASP A 520 -17.42 16.74 10.07
CA ASP A 520 -18.28 15.63 10.53
C ASP A 520 -19.19 15.00 9.45
N ASP A 521 -18.76 15.01 8.18
CA ASP A 521 -19.47 14.33 7.09
C ASP A 521 -19.32 12.81 7.27
N PRO A 522 -20.43 12.02 7.25
CA PRO A 522 -20.40 10.62 7.64
C PRO A 522 -19.77 9.68 6.59
N ARG A 523 -19.33 10.19 5.43
CA ARG A 523 -18.79 9.40 4.32
C ARG A 523 -17.31 9.05 4.46
N THR A 524 -16.92 8.65 5.67
CA THR A 524 -15.55 8.25 6.07
C THR A 524 -15.19 6.87 5.55
N SER A 525 -13.89 6.53 5.51
CA SER A 525 -13.40 5.31 4.87
C SER A 525 -13.97 4.03 5.50
N ASP A 526 -14.26 4.02 6.80
CA ASP A 526 -14.79 2.85 7.52
C ASP A 526 -16.13 2.33 6.99
N LYS A 527 -16.88 3.14 6.23
CA LYS A 527 -18.13 2.68 5.57
C LYS A 527 -17.89 1.63 4.50
N LEU A 528 -16.69 1.58 3.91
CA LEU A 528 -16.33 0.58 2.91
C LEU A 528 -16.41 -0.86 3.43
N ILE A 529 -16.40 -1.07 4.75
CA ILE A 529 -16.39 -2.40 5.38
C ILE A 529 -17.53 -2.59 6.40
N ASP A 530 -18.56 -1.76 6.37
CA ASP A 530 -19.69 -1.85 7.32
C ASP A 530 -20.79 -2.86 6.90
N GLY A 531 -20.74 -3.33 5.64
CA GLY A 531 -21.60 -4.37 5.07
C GLY A 531 -22.87 -3.86 4.37
N TYR A 532 -23.14 -2.55 4.35
CA TYR A 532 -24.34 -1.98 3.73
C TYR A 532 -24.18 -1.73 2.21
N ASN A 533 -23.61 -2.71 1.51
CA ASN A 533 -23.02 -2.55 0.16
C ASN A 533 -23.99 -2.07 -0.96
N ASP A 534 -25.30 -2.37 -0.90
CA ASP A 534 -26.29 -1.81 -1.84
C ASP A 534 -27.20 -0.78 -1.14
N THR A 535 -26.73 0.47 -1.11
CA THR A 535 -27.36 1.58 -0.38
C THR A 535 -27.21 2.91 -1.09
N GLU A 536 -28.13 3.84 -0.87
CA GLU A 536 -28.02 5.26 -1.24
C GLU A 536 -27.88 6.20 -0.03
N ASN A 537 -27.80 5.62 1.19
CA ASN A 537 -27.68 6.38 2.43
C ASN A 537 -26.22 6.82 2.65
N PRO A 538 -25.91 8.15 2.69
CA PRO A 538 -24.55 8.64 2.88
C PRO A 538 -23.84 8.13 4.13
N SER A 539 -24.57 7.73 5.17
CA SER A 539 -23.99 7.18 6.40
C SER A 539 -23.39 5.78 6.24
N HIS A 540 -23.51 5.19 5.05
CA HIS A 540 -23.08 3.84 4.65
C HIS A 540 -22.41 3.87 3.26
N MET A 541 -21.71 4.97 2.94
CA MET A 541 -21.01 5.15 1.67
C MET A 541 -19.72 5.92 1.94
N TRP A 542 -18.71 5.78 1.09
CA TRP A 542 -17.49 6.57 1.16
C TRP A 542 -17.39 7.55 -0.02
N LEU A 543 -16.93 8.77 0.24
CA LEU A 543 -16.66 9.76 -0.80
C LEU A 543 -15.44 10.61 -0.42
N THR A 544 -14.54 10.79 -1.38
CA THR A 544 -13.31 11.56 -1.24
C THR A 544 -13.14 12.53 -2.42
N PRO A 545 -12.46 13.68 -2.27
CA PRO A 545 -12.20 14.55 -3.42
C PRO A 545 -11.16 13.94 -4.35
N ILE A 546 -11.35 14.14 -5.65
CA ILE A 546 -10.29 13.97 -6.64
C ILE A 546 -9.34 15.16 -6.46
N LEU A 547 -8.04 14.90 -6.35
CA LEU A 547 -7.03 15.95 -6.17
C LEU A 547 -6.17 16.09 -7.45
N PRO A 548 -5.75 17.30 -7.83
CA PRO A 548 -4.92 17.50 -9.02
C PRO A 548 -3.67 16.62 -9.04
N ASN A 549 -3.48 15.90 -10.15
CA ASN A 549 -2.37 14.96 -10.38
C ASN A 549 -2.27 13.86 -9.30
N ARG A 550 -3.40 13.42 -8.74
CA ARG A 550 -3.48 12.36 -7.73
C ARG A 550 -4.74 11.50 -7.90
N CYS A 551 -4.53 10.24 -8.27
CA CYS A 551 -5.52 9.17 -8.12
C CYS A 551 -5.90 8.98 -6.63
N ALA A 552 -7.17 8.69 -6.34
CA ALA A 552 -7.64 8.36 -5.00
C ALA A 552 -7.34 6.88 -4.66
N ARG A 553 -6.81 6.61 -3.47
CA ARG A 553 -6.32 5.28 -3.08
C ARG A 553 -7.09 4.72 -1.89
N VAL A 554 -7.35 3.43 -1.89
CA VAL A 554 -7.81 2.67 -0.71
C VAL A 554 -6.86 1.52 -0.45
N PHE A 555 -6.42 1.37 0.80
CA PHE A 555 -5.48 0.35 1.25
C PHE A 555 -6.17 -0.59 2.24
N VAL A 556 -6.14 -1.89 1.95
CA VAL A 556 -6.51 -2.96 2.89
C VAL A 556 -5.23 -3.64 3.36
N ILE A 557 -4.94 -3.50 4.65
CA ILE A 557 -3.62 -3.76 5.26
C ILE A 557 -3.77 -4.86 6.32
N PHE A 558 -2.91 -5.87 6.23
CA PHE A 558 -2.84 -6.99 7.16
C PHE A 558 -1.50 -7.02 7.92
N ASP A 559 -1.52 -7.49 9.18
CA ASP A 559 -0.32 -7.71 9.99
C ASP A 559 0.38 -9.04 9.69
N THR A 560 -0.23 -9.88 8.87
CA THR A 560 0.29 -11.17 8.38
C THR A 560 -0.05 -11.32 6.89
N PRO A 561 0.79 -12.03 6.10
CA PRO A 561 0.46 -12.34 4.71
C PRO A 561 -0.88 -13.06 4.65
N THR A 562 -1.81 -12.50 3.88
CA THR A 562 -3.20 -12.95 3.81
C THR A 562 -3.54 -13.34 2.38
N TYR A 563 -3.94 -14.59 2.21
CA TYR A 563 -4.41 -15.13 0.93
C TYR A 563 -5.81 -14.61 0.60
N VAL A 564 -5.94 -13.84 -0.48
CA VAL A 564 -7.21 -13.33 -1.01
C VAL A 564 -7.48 -13.99 -2.36
N SER A 565 -8.70 -14.48 -2.58
CA SER A 565 -9.09 -15.14 -3.84
C SER A 565 -10.16 -14.41 -4.64
N LEU A 566 -10.87 -13.46 -4.02
CA LEU A 566 -11.88 -12.62 -4.67
C LEU A 566 -11.93 -11.26 -3.95
N VAL A 567 -12.04 -10.17 -4.72
CA VAL A 567 -12.35 -8.82 -4.23
C VAL A 567 -13.62 -8.32 -4.93
N ASN A 568 -14.65 -7.95 -4.16
CA ASN A 568 -15.81 -7.21 -4.69
C ASN A 568 -15.65 -5.72 -4.41
N VAL A 569 -15.88 -4.89 -5.43
CA VAL A 569 -15.88 -3.43 -5.37
C VAL A 569 -17.27 -2.92 -5.71
N TYR A 570 -17.95 -2.31 -4.74
CA TYR A 570 -19.32 -1.80 -4.86
C TYR A 570 -19.31 -0.30 -5.14
N ASN A 571 -19.92 0.13 -6.24
CA ASN A 571 -19.76 1.47 -6.78
C ASN A 571 -20.74 2.51 -6.20
N TYR A 572 -20.41 3.81 -6.24
CA TYR A 572 -21.18 4.86 -5.56
C TYR A 572 -22.60 5.04 -6.12
N ARG A 573 -23.61 4.55 -5.39
CA ARG A 573 -25.01 4.45 -5.88
C ARG A 573 -25.78 5.78 -5.87
N LYS A 574 -25.57 6.63 -4.87
CA LYS A 574 -26.38 7.86 -4.64
C LYS A 574 -26.26 8.90 -5.77
N THR A 575 -25.11 8.94 -6.45
CA THR A 575 -24.84 9.88 -7.54
C THR A 575 -23.88 9.17 -8.49
N PRO A 576 -24.37 8.40 -9.47
CA PRO A 576 -23.53 7.44 -10.19
C PRO A 576 -22.33 8.01 -10.95
N GLU A 577 -22.37 9.30 -11.33
CA GLU A 577 -21.22 10.00 -11.93
C GLU A 577 -20.01 10.11 -10.98
N ARG A 578 -20.23 10.00 -9.65
CA ARG A 578 -19.19 9.93 -8.60
C ARG A 578 -18.69 8.52 -8.33
N GLY A 579 -19.29 7.52 -8.95
CA GLY A 579 -18.75 6.17 -8.90
C GLY A 579 -17.38 6.14 -9.55
N ALA A 580 -16.47 5.32 -9.03
CA ALA A 580 -15.23 5.02 -9.72
C ALA A 580 -15.52 4.38 -11.09
N ARG A 581 -14.73 4.73 -12.09
CA ARG A 581 -14.71 4.09 -13.41
C ARG A 581 -13.46 3.23 -13.52
N LEU A 582 -12.31 3.78 -13.87
CA LEU A 582 -11.07 2.99 -13.98
C LEU A 582 -10.47 2.70 -12.59
N VAL A 583 -10.15 1.44 -12.34
CA VAL A 583 -9.47 0.95 -11.14
C VAL A 583 -8.32 0.03 -11.48
N THR A 584 -7.20 0.21 -10.80
CA THR A 584 -6.09 -0.75 -10.76
C THR A 584 -5.97 -1.32 -9.34
N ILE A 585 -5.91 -2.65 -9.21
CA ILE A 585 -5.66 -3.33 -7.93
C ILE A 585 -4.22 -3.84 -7.94
N SER A 586 -3.52 -3.60 -6.83
CA SER A 586 -2.14 -4.02 -6.59
C SER A 586 -2.00 -4.70 -5.24
N VAL A 587 -1.05 -5.64 -5.13
CA VAL A 587 -0.74 -6.39 -3.91
C VAL A 587 0.76 -6.25 -3.63
N ASP A 588 1.11 -5.71 -2.46
CA ASP A 588 2.50 -5.40 -2.06
C ASP A 588 3.28 -4.69 -3.20
N ASP A 589 2.69 -3.58 -3.69
CA ASP A 589 3.11 -2.73 -4.81
C ASP A 589 2.99 -3.33 -6.24
N LEU A 590 2.75 -4.63 -6.39
CA LEU A 590 2.67 -5.32 -7.69
C LEU A 590 1.24 -5.25 -8.28
N ILE A 591 1.06 -4.82 -9.53
CA ILE A 591 -0.26 -4.72 -10.17
C ILE A 591 -0.77 -6.11 -10.59
N VAL A 592 -1.99 -6.45 -10.13
CA VAL A 592 -2.64 -7.77 -10.35
C VAL A 592 -3.96 -7.70 -11.12
N PHE A 593 -4.60 -6.53 -11.20
CA PHE A 593 -5.81 -6.29 -11.99
C PHE A 593 -5.88 -4.84 -12.45
N SER A 594 -6.43 -4.60 -13.64
CA SER A 594 -6.79 -3.26 -14.11
C SER A 594 -8.01 -3.33 -15.04
N GLY A 595 -9.00 -2.46 -14.82
CA GLY A 595 -10.25 -2.46 -15.58
C GLY A 595 -11.29 -1.45 -15.05
N GLU A 596 -12.53 -1.57 -15.52
CA GLU A 596 -13.63 -0.68 -15.11
C GLU A 596 -14.51 -1.25 -14.00
N VAL A 597 -14.92 -0.40 -13.05
CA VAL A 597 -16.02 -0.67 -12.11
C VAL A 597 -17.34 -0.25 -12.77
N PRO A 598 -18.32 -1.16 -12.98
CA PRO A 598 -19.59 -0.82 -13.61
C PRO A 598 -20.32 0.32 -12.88
N GLN A 599 -20.93 1.24 -13.65
CA GLN A 599 -21.69 2.35 -13.07
C GLN A 599 -22.92 1.83 -12.30
N SER A 600 -23.20 2.41 -11.13
CA SER A 600 -24.43 2.13 -10.37
C SER A 600 -25.68 2.69 -11.06
N THR A 601 -26.81 2.02 -10.90
CA THR A 601 -28.12 2.55 -11.33
C THR A 601 -28.89 3.13 -10.14
N SER A 602 -30.00 3.82 -10.42
CA SER A 602 -30.93 4.31 -9.39
C SER A 602 -31.59 3.20 -8.55
N TYR A 603 -31.49 1.94 -8.98
CA TYR A 603 -32.11 0.79 -8.30
C TYR A 603 -31.12 -0.27 -7.82
N LYS A 604 -29.89 -0.32 -8.35
CA LYS A 604 -28.88 -1.32 -7.99
C LYS A 604 -27.47 -0.73 -8.03
N THR A 605 -26.68 -1.02 -7.01
CA THR A 605 -25.24 -0.76 -7.00
C THR A 605 -24.50 -1.55 -8.09
N GLY A 606 -23.61 -0.88 -8.82
CA GLY A 606 -22.67 -1.50 -9.75
C GLY A 606 -21.58 -2.26 -8.97
N ILE A 607 -21.19 -3.43 -9.46
CA ILE A 607 -20.26 -4.33 -8.75
C ILE A 607 -19.22 -4.81 -9.74
N LEU A 608 -17.94 -4.63 -9.39
CA LEU A 608 -16.83 -5.34 -10.00
C LEU A 608 -16.40 -6.48 -9.07
N SER A 609 -16.28 -7.69 -9.60
CA SER A 609 -15.81 -8.87 -8.86
C SER A 609 -14.52 -9.37 -9.50
N VAL A 610 -13.39 -9.10 -8.84
CA VAL A 610 -12.05 -9.46 -9.32
C VAL A 610 -11.62 -10.79 -8.71
N SER A 611 -11.59 -11.85 -9.52
CA SER A 611 -10.95 -13.12 -9.14
C SER A 611 -9.45 -12.90 -8.97
N LEU A 612 -8.93 -13.18 -7.77
CA LEU A 612 -7.51 -13.26 -7.47
C LEU A 612 -7.07 -14.72 -7.35
N ARG A 613 -7.60 -15.57 -8.25
CA ARG A 613 -7.15 -16.95 -8.48
C ARG A 613 -6.46 -17.07 -9.83
N GLU A 614 -5.34 -17.79 -9.84
CA GLU A 614 -4.73 -18.37 -11.04
C GLU A 614 -5.73 -19.30 -11.75
N SER A 615 -5.65 -19.39 -13.08
CA SER A 615 -6.69 -19.92 -13.98
C SER A 615 -6.30 -21.22 -14.69
#